data_AF-A0A3D2W992-F1
#
_entry.id   AF-A0A3D2W992-F1
#
_cell.length_a   1.000
_cell.length_b   1.000
_cell.length_c   1.000
_cell.angle_alpha   90.00
_cell.angle_beta   90.00
_cell.angle_gamma   90.00
#
_symmetry.space_group_name_H-M   'P 1'
#
loop_
_entity.id
_entity.type
_entity.pdbx_description
1 polymer ?
#
loop_
_entity_poly.entity_id
_entity_poly.type
_entity_poly.pdbx_seq_one_letter_code
_entity_poly.pdbx_strand_id
1 'polypeptide(L)'
;MNTEIISRIAAEKSIGLDQVQNTLSLLEEGNTVPFIARYRKEATKGLDEEQILYIQKQYEYQQKLAERKEDVLRLIEEQGKLTDEIRKSVAECTKLSQVEDIYRPYAQKKKTR
;
A
#
# COMPACT_ATOMS: atom_id res chain seq x y z
N MET A 1 7.01 -8.76 2.83
CA MET A 1 6.31 -8.04 1.76
C MET A 1 4.88 -8.54 1.62
N ASN A 2 3.91 -7.65 1.37
CA ASN A 2 2.51 -8.00 1.19
C ASN A 2 2.27 -8.58 -0.22
N THR A 3 1.91 -9.86 -0.30
CA THR A 3 1.75 -10.61 -1.55
C THR A 3 0.54 -10.16 -2.37
N GLU A 4 -0.55 -9.75 -1.73
CA GLU A 4 -1.74 -9.25 -2.41
C GLU A 4 -1.42 -7.94 -3.15
N ILE A 5 -0.70 -7.03 -2.49
CA ILE A 5 -0.26 -5.77 -3.11
C ILE A 5 0.68 -6.04 -4.30
N ILE A 6 1.62 -6.97 -4.15
CA ILE A 6 2.52 -7.37 -5.25
C ILE A 6 1.69 -7.88 -6.44
N SER A 7 0.72 -8.76 -6.19
CA SER A 7 -0.13 -9.32 -7.25
C SER A 7 -0.94 -8.26 -7.98
N ARG A 8 -1.45 -7.27 -7.25
CA ARG A 8 -2.19 -6.15 -7.80
C ARG A 8 -1.32 -5.25 -8.67
N ILE A 9 -0.14 -4.88 -8.20
CA ILE A 9 0.81 -4.03 -8.96
C ILE A 9 1.25 -4.72 -10.25
N ALA A 10 1.54 -6.02 -10.16
CA ALA A 10 1.88 -6.85 -11.31
C ALA A 10 0.76 -6.86 -12.36
N ALA A 11 -0.50 -7.03 -11.93
CA ALA A 11 -1.65 -6.99 -12.81
C ALA A 11 -1.89 -5.60 -13.44
N GLU A 12 -1.81 -4.52 -12.66
CA GLU A 12 -2.06 -3.15 -13.14
C GLU A 12 -1.08 -2.68 -14.22
N LYS A 13 0.17 -3.17 -14.20
CA LYS A 13 1.20 -2.81 -15.19
C LYS A 13 1.58 -3.94 -16.13
N SER A 14 0.92 -5.09 -16.06
CA SER A 14 1.28 -6.29 -16.84
C SER A 14 2.77 -6.66 -16.68
N ILE A 15 3.27 -6.57 -15.44
CA ILE A 15 4.64 -6.91 -15.05
C ILE A 15 4.62 -8.26 -14.34
N GLY A 16 5.67 -9.07 -14.46
CA GLY A 16 5.77 -10.34 -13.75
C GLY A 16 5.87 -10.17 -12.22
N LEU A 17 5.26 -11.07 -11.45
CA LEU A 17 5.31 -11.08 -9.98
C LEU A 17 6.76 -11.04 -9.46
N ASP A 18 7.63 -11.88 -10.02
CA ASP A 18 9.06 -11.91 -9.66
C ASP A 18 9.75 -10.56 -9.91
N GLN A 19 9.36 -9.83 -10.97
CA GLN A 19 9.98 -8.54 -11.29
C GLN A 19 9.61 -7.50 -10.24
N VAL A 20 8.34 -7.48 -9.80
CA VAL A 20 7.87 -6.62 -8.71
C VAL A 20 8.57 -7.00 -7.41
N GLN A 21 8.60 -8.28 -7.07
CA GLN A 21 9.21 -8.77 -5.84
C GLN A 21 10.72 -8.46 -5.78
N ASN A 22 11.47 -8.78 -6.83
CA ASN A 22 12.91 -8.49 -6.90
C ASN A 22 13.19 -6.99 -6.83
N THR A 23 12.37 -6.18 -7.50
CA THR A 23 12.49 -4.71 -7.43
C THR A 23 12.28 -4.21 -6.01
N LEU A 24 11.25 -4.70 -5.31
CA LEU A 24 10.99 -4.35 -3.92
C LEU A 24 12.12 -4.80 -2.98
N SER A 25 12.68 -6.00 -3.19
CA SER A 25 13.84 -6.48 -2.41
C SER A 25 15.04 -5.55 -2.56
N LEU A 26 15.35 -5.14 -3.79
CA LEU A 26 16.44 -4.20 -4.05
C LEU A 26 16.19 -2.83 -3.41
N LEU A 27 14.95 -2.35 -3.42
CA LEU A 27 14.57 -1.10 -2.75
C LEU A 27 14.70 -1.22 -1.22
N GLU A 28 14.31 -2.35 -0.63
CA GLU A 28 14.47 -2.63 0.81
C GLU A 28 15.95 -2.72 1.23
N GLU A 29 16.83 -3.20 0.36
CA GLU A 29 18.28 -3.18 0.55
C GLU A 29 18.90 -1.77 0.45
N GLY A 30 18.10 -0.74 0.18
CA GLY A 30 18.54 0.66 0.10
C GLY A 30 19.03 1.08 -1.29
N ASN A 31 18.83 0.27 -2.34
CA ASN A 31 19.16 0.68 -3.69
C ASN A 31 18.16 1.75 -4.18
N THR A 32 18.66 2.74 -4.93
CA THR A 32 17.80 3.81 -5.49
C THR A 32 17.22 3.39 -6.84
N VAL A 33 16.10 4.00 -7.24
CA VAL A 33 15.44 3.73 -8.53
C VAL A 33 16.40 3.90 -9.73
N PRO A 34 17.19 5.00 -9.84
CA PRO A 34 18.15 5.13 -10.93
C PRO A 34 19.27 4.08 -10.89
N PHE A 35 19.68 3.65 -9.69
CA PHE A 35 20.70 2.60 -9.54
C PHE A 35 20.17 1.25 -10.01
N ILE A 36 18.94 0.88 -9.62
CA ILE A 36 18.30 -0.37 -10.04
C ILE A 36 18.13 -0.40 -11.56
N ALA A 37 17.58 0.67 -12.13
CA ALA A 37 17.33 0.78 -13.57
C ALA A 37 18.62 0.67 -14.41
N ARG A 38 19.75 1.15 -13.89
CA ARG A 38 21.05 1.13 -14.60
C ARG A 38 21.84 -0.16 -14.36
N TYR A 39 21.89 -0.64 -13.13
CA TYR A 39 22.86 -1.66 -12.70
C TYR A 39 22.24 -2.99 -12.24
N ARG A 40 20.90 -3.08 -12.12
CA ARG A 40 20.20 -4.28 -11.66
C ARG A 40 19.16 -4.81 -12.67
N LYS A 41 19.37 -4.54 -13.96
CA LYS A 41 18.46 -4.96 -15.04
C LYS A 41 18.18 -6.46 -15.07
N GLU A 42 19.20 -7.29 -14.83
CA GLU A 42 19.02 -8.75 -14.79
C GLU A 42 18.08 -9.18 -13.67
N ALA A 43 18.22 -8.58 -12.48
CA ALA A 43 17.38 -8.90 -11.33
C ALA A 43 15.92 -8.46 -11.54
N THR A 44 15.70 -7.34 -12.22
CA THR A 44 14.34 -6.85 -12.55
C THR A 44 13.78 -7.43 -13.86
N LYS A 45 14.53 -8.29 -14.56
CA LYS A 45 14.21 -8.79 -15.91
C LYS A 45 13.93 -7.64 -16.91
N GLY A 46 14.69 -6.57 -16.81
CA GLY A 46 14.70 -5.46 -17.78
C GLY A 46 13.70 -4.33 -17.52
N LEU A 47 13.19 -4.16 -16.29
CA LEU A 47 12.33 -3.01 -15.97
C LEU A 47 13.07 -1.67 -16.16
N ASP A 48 12.35 -0.69 -16.70
CA ASP A 48 12.82 0.68 -16.83
C ASP A 48 12.60 1.51 -15.55
N GLU A 49 13.14 2.73 -15.56
CA GLU A 49 13.09 3.63 -14.40
C GLU A 49 11.65 4.05 -14.04
N GLU A 50 10.77 4.24 -15.03
CA GLU A 50 9.38 4.61 -14.79
C GLU A 50 8.59 3.47 -14.14
N GLN A 51 8.82 2.23 -14.60
CA GLN A 51 8.22 1.03 -14.04
C GLN A 51 8.70 0.78 -12.60
N ILE A 52 9.99 0.91 -12.34
CA ILE A 52 10.56 0.75 -10.99
C ILE A 52 10.00 1.83 -10.04
N LEU A 53 9.93 3.08 -10.51
CA LEU A 53 9.36 4.19 -9.74
C LEU A 53 7.87 3.96 -9.43
N TYR A 54 7.12 3.44 -10.40
CA TYR A 54 5.72 3.07 -10.21
C TYR A 54 5.58 1.98 -9.15
N ILE A 55 6.35 0.91 -9.23
CA ILE A 55 6.34 -0.19 -8.25
C ILE A 55 6.59 0.36 -6.84
N GLN A 56 7.64 1.18 -6.67
CA GLN A 56 7.97 1.79 -5.38
C GLN A 56 6.78 2.60 -4.82
N LYS A 57 6.27 3.55 -5.61
CA LYS A 57 5.20 4.46 -5.18
C LYS A 57 3.89 3.73 -4.88
N GLN A 58 3.51 2.78 -5.74
CA GLN A 58 2.27 2.03 -5.54
C GLN A 58 2.36 1.10 -4.36
N TYR A 59 3.48 0.40 -4.18
CA TYR A 59 3.65 -0.49 -3.04
C TYR A 59 3.60 0.29 -1.73
N GLU A 60 4.30 1.42 -1.65
CA GLU A 60 4.26 2.30 -0.47
C GLU A 60 2.85 2.84 -0.22
N TYR A 61 2.14 3.28 -1.26
CA TYR A 61 0.77 3.78 -1.14
C TYR A 61 -0.19 2.71 -0.61
N GLN A 62 -0.15 1.51 -1.18
CA GLN A 62 -1.03 0.40 -0.80
C GLN A 62 -0.71 -0.11 0.61
N GLN A 63 0.56 -0.12 1.01
CA GLN A 63 0.96 -0.44 2.39
C GLN A 63 0.38 0.58 3.38
N LYS A 64 0.50 1.88 3.11
CA LYS A 64 -0.10 2.93 3.95
C LYS A 64 -1.63 2.81 4.00
N LEU A 65 -2.26 2.47 2.88
CA LEU A 65 -3.70 2.22 2.85
C LEU A 65 -4.09 1.03 3.72
N ALA A 66 -3.37 -0.10 3.63
CA ALA A 66 -3.62 -1.29 4.42
C ALA A 66 -3.44 -1.01 5.93
N GLU A 67 -2.33 -0.40 6.32
CA GLU A 67 -2.06 0.02 7.70
C GLU A 67 -3.17 0.94 8.22
N ARG A 68 -3.57 1.94 7.42
CA ARG A 68 -4.62 2.87 7.83
C ARG A 68 -5.99 2.21 7.99
N LYS A 69 -6.32 1.23 7.13
CA LYS A 69 -7.55 0.43 7.27
C LYS A 69 -7.54 -0.34 8.60
N GLU A 70 -6.44 -1.01 8.91
CA GLU A 70 -6.28 -1.76 10.17
C GLU A 70 -6.41 -0.85 11.38
N ASP A 71 -5.73 0.30 11.36
CA ASP A 71 -5.83 1.30 12.42
C ASP A 71 -7.25 1.80 12.64
N VAL A 72 -7.97 2.14 11.56
CA VAL A 72 -9.36 2.61 11.67
C VAL A 72 -10.27 1.53 12.23
N LEU A 73 -10.12 0.27 11.80
CA LEU A 73 -10.89 -0.84 12.35
C LEU A 73 -10.62 -1.01 13.85
N ARG A 74 -9.35 -0.99 14.26
CA ARG A 74 -8.94 -1.07 15.66
C ARG A 74 -9.52 0.09 16.49
N LEU A 75 -9.41 1.33 16.01
CA LEU A 75 -9.91 2.52 16.71
C LEU A 75 -11.44 2.53 16.88
N ILE A 76 -12.18 1.94 15.92
CA ILE A 76 -13.64 1.79 16.00
C ILE A 76 -14.00 0.64 16.93
N GLU A 77 -13.24 -0.45 16.91
CA GLU A 77 -13.40 -1.60 17.81
C GLU A 77 -13.14 -1.25 19.27
N GLU A 78 -12.11 -0.44 19.55
CA GLU A 78 -11.81 0.11 20.88
C GLU A 78 -12.98 0.94 21.46
N GLN A 79 -13.86 1.47 20.60
CA GLN A 79 -15.09 2.16 21.01
C GLN A 79 -16.30 1.22 21.15
N GLY A 80 -16.15 -0.07 20.86
CA GLY A 80 -17.23 -1.06 20.83
C GLY A 80 -18.24 -0.82 19.69
N LYS A 81 -17.83 -0.11 18.62
CA LYS A 81 -18.72 0.30 17.53
C LYS A 81 -18.44 -0.41 16.21
N LEU A 82 -17.51 -1.37 16.19
CA LEU A 82 -17.15 -2.07 14.97
C LEU A 82 -18.27 -3.05 14.59
N THR A 83 -18.90 -2.79 13.45
CA THR A 83 -19.90 -3.69 12.85
C THR A 83 -19.32 -4.39 11.63
N ASP A 84 -19.92 -5.51 11.23
CA ASP A 84 -19.54 -6.23 10.00
C ASP A 84 -19.71 -5.36 8.75
N GLU A 85 -20.67 -4.43 8.75
CA GLU A 85 -20.87 -3.46 7.68
C GLU A 85 -19.66 -2.51 7.57
N ILE A 86 -19.21 -1.93 8.69
CA ILE A 86 -18.03 -1.06 8.72
C ILE A 86 -16.79 -1.83 8.28
N ARG A 87 -16.62 -3.08 8.75
CA ARG A 87 -15.50 -3.94 8.36
C ARG A 87 -15.46 -4.14 6.85
N LYS A 88 -16.60 -4.44 6.22
CA LYS A 88 -16.71 -4.57 4.76
C LYS A 88 -16.44 -3.26 4.04
N SER A 89 -17.04 -2.15 4.48
CA SER A 89 -16.83 -0.83 3.86
C SER A 89 -15.36 -0.40 3.91
N VAL A 90 -14.66 -0.63 5.02
CA VAL A 90 -13.21 -0.34 5.13
C VAL A 90 -12.39 -1.27 4.22
N ALA A 91 -12.73 -2.56 4.16
CA ALA A 91 -12.05 -3.52 3.29
C ALA A 91 -12.14 -3.11 1.80
N GLU A 92 -13.30 -2.62 1.36
CA GLU A 92 -13.55 -2.18 -0.02
C GLU A 92 -12.90 -0.83 -0.39
N CYS A 93 -12.40 -0.07 0.58
CA CYS A 93 -11.76 1.21 0.30
C CYS A 93 -10.54 1.04 -0.61
N THR A 94 -10.48 1.84 -1.67
CA THR A 94 -9.36 1.86 -2.63
C THR A 94 -8.46 3.08 -2.45
N LYS A 95 -8.89 4.04 -1.63
CA LYS A 95 -8.19 5.30 -1.36
C LYS A 95 -8.20 5.64 0.12
N LEU A 96 -7.12 6.27 0.59
CA LEU A 96 -7.02 6.77 1.97
C LEU A 96 -8.18 7.69 2.36
N SER A 97 -8.64 8.56 1.45
CA SER A 97 -9.77 9.46 1.72
C SER A 97 -11.06 8.73 2.08
N GLN A 98 -11.33 7.58 1.45
CA GLN A 98 -12.53 6.78 1.75
C GLN A 98 -12.45 6.19 3.16
N VAL A 99 -11.25 5.74 3.55
CA VAL A 99 -10.99 5.26 4.92
C VAL A 99 -11.20 6.39 5.94
N GLU A 100 -10.71 7.60 5.66
CA GLU A 100 -10.93 8.76 6.53
C GLU A 100 -12.40 9.17 6.63
N ASP A 101 -13.16 9.09 5.54
CA ASP A 101 -14.58 9.43 5.54
C ASP A 101 -15.39 8.45 6.39
N ILE A 102 -15.03 7.16 6.37
CA ILE A 102 -15.61 6.14 7.29
C ILE A 102 -15.19 6.42 8.74
N TYR A 103 -13.94 6.79 8.98
CA TYR A 103 -13.45 7.03 10.33
C TYR A 103 -13.97 8.33 10.96
N ARG A 104 -14.32 9.34 10.15
CA ARG A 104 -14.70 10.69 10.59
C ARG A 104 -15.75 10.74 11.72
N PRO A 105 -16.83 9.93 11.72
CA PRO A 105 -17.82 9.92 12.81
C PRO A 105 -17.30 9.36 14.14
N TYR A 106 -16.22 8.58 14.10
CA TYR A 106 -15.61 7.92 15.25
C TYR A 106 -14.37 8.66 15.77
N ALA A 107 -13.82 9.58 14.98
CA ALA A 107 -12.70 10.40 15.39
C ALA A 107 -13.06 11.22 16.65
N GLN A 108 -12.27 11.03 17.71
CA GLN A 108 -12.45 11.83 18.92
C GLN A 108 -12.26 13.31 18.56
N LYS A 109 -13.26 14.15 18.88
CA LYS A 109 -13.07 15.61 18.80
C LYS A 109 -11.94 15.98 19.74
N LYS A 110 -10.84 16.50 19.21
CA LYS A 110 -9.82 17.14 20.05
C LYS A 110 -10.54 18.22 20.85
N LYS A 111 -10.62 18.05 22.18
CA LYS A 111 -10.97 19.15 23.08
C LYS A 111 -9.84 20.18 22.96
N THR A 112 -9.95 21.11 22.02
CA THR A 112 -9.22 22.37 22.11
C THR A 112 -9.71 23.06 23.38
N ARG A 113 -8.83 23.17 24.38
CA ARG A 113 -8.98 24.07 25.52
C ARG A 113 -8.93 25.51 25.06
#